data_AF-K1ZVM9-F1
#
_entry.id   AF-K1ZVM9-F1
#
_cell.length_a   1.000
_cell.length_b   1.000
_cell.length_c   1.000
_cell.angle_alpha   90.00
_cell.angle_beta   90.00
_cell.angle_gamma   90.00
#
_symmetry.space_group_name_H-M   'P 1'
#
loop_
_entity.id
_entity.type
_entity.pdbx_description
1 polymer ?
#
loop_
_entity_poly.entity_id
_entity_poly.type
_entity_poly.pdbx_seq_one_letter_code
_entity_poly.pdbx_strand_id
1 'polypeptide(L)'
;MIAPVILFILCSALAGFSLFVSGAVLSDLMLLALVAGLASLILLLLVAFRRRQDNWPSDDGAPRLQRAATPKPKERYILIDGSNVMHWKDELAQLATVCDVVQALTARGFSPGVMFDANVGYKLGNRYQDDLELAQRMGLPEDRVLVVPKGTPADPYLLKCARDLGARVVTNDRFRDWA
;
A
#
# COMPACT_ATOMS: atom_id res chain seq x y z
N MET A 1 13.70 4.08 14.35
CA MET A 1 12.43 4.26 15.09
C MET A 1 12.58 4.71 16.54
N ILE A 2 13.77 4.57 17.15
CA ILE A 2 13.97 4.84 18.57
C ILE A 2 13.95 6.36 18.86
N ALA A 3 14.52 7.18 17.97
CA ALA A 3 14.59 8.64 18.13
C ALA A 3 13.24 9.37 18.31
N PRO A 4 12.20 9.16 17.46
CA PRO A 4 10.92 9.85 17.65
C PRO A 4 10.15 9.38 18.89
N VAL A 5 10.30 8.12 19.29
CA VAL A 5 9.67 7.58 20.52
C VAL A 5 10.33 8.19 21.75
N ILE A 6 11.66 8.30 21.77
CA ILE A 6 12.40 8.97 22.85
C ILE A 6 12.00 10.44 22.94
N LEU A 7 11.89 11.14 21.80
CA LEU A 7 11.50 12.55 21.79
C LEU A 7 10.08 12.75 22.32
N PHE A 8 9.14 11.87 21.96
CA PHE A 8 7.77 11.91 22.47
C PHE A 8 7.72 11.67 23.98
N ILE A 9 8.43 10.65 24.50
CA ILE A 9 8.50 10.36 25.94
C ILE A 9 9.12 11.55 26.69
N LEU A 10 10.18 12.14 26.14
CA LEU A 10 10.87 13.29 26.75
C LEU A 10 9.96 14.53 26.79
N CYS A 11 9.25 14.83 25.71
CA CYS A 11 8.29 15.94 25.66
C CYS A 11 7.09 15.73 26.60
N SER A 12 6.55 14.51 26.68
CA SER A 12 5.46 14.20 27.62
C SER A 12 5.90 14.30 29.08
N ALA A 13 7.12 13.86 29.41
CA ALA A 13 7.69 14.01 30.75
C ALA A 13 7.91 15.49 31.12
N LEU A 14 8.39 16.31 30.19
CA LEU A 14 8.57 17.76 30.40
C LEU A 14 7.23 18.47 30.60
N ALA A 15 6.21 18.12 29.81
CA ALA A 15 4.86 18.68 29.94
C ALA A 15 4.19 18.29 31.27
N GLY A 16 4.40 17.05 31.74
CA GLY A 16 3.92 16.60 33.06
C GLY A 16 4.62 17.33 34.21
N PHE A 17 5.93 17.54 34.10
CA PHE A 17 6.71 18.31 35.09
C PHE A 17 6.29 19.78 35.15
N SER A 18 5.92 20.34 33.99
CA SER A 18 5.37 21.70 33.86
C SER A 18 4.02 21.87 34.59
N LEU A 19 3.24 20.82 34.84
CA LEU A 19 1.99 20.94 35.60
C LEU A 19 2.21 21.10 37.12
N PHE A 20 3.43 20.88 37.62
CA PHE A 20 3.78 20.93 39.05
C PHE A 20 4.49 22.22 39.49
N VAL A 21 4.89 23.11 38.57
CA VAL A 21 5.70 24.30 38.87
C VAL A 21 5.06 25.57 38.31
N SER A 22 4.25 26.29 39.08
CA SER A 22 3.59 27.51 38.58
C SER A 22 4.56 28.71 38.46
N GLY A 23 4.82 29.17 37.23
CA GLY A 23 5.54 30.42 36.94
C GLY A 23 5.48 30.80 35.45
N ALA A 24 5.46 32.09 35.13
CA ALA A 24 5.24 32.65 33.78
C ALA A 24 6.25 32.22 32.68
N VAL A 25 7.32 31.51 33.04
CA VAL A 25 8.31 30.95 32.11
C VAL A 25 7.83 29.61 31.50
N LEU A 26 6.80 28.99 32.08
CA LEU A 26 6.26 27.71 31.61
C LEU A 26 5.37 27.79 30.37
N SER A 27 4.74 28.93 30.09
CA SER A 27 3.84 29.05 28.93
C SER A 27 4.58 28.80 27.61
N ASP A 28 5.82 29.27 27.53
CA ASP A 28 6.66 29.14 26.33
C ASP A 28 7.18 27.70 26.18
N LEU A 29 7.49 27.04 27.30
CA LEU A 29 7.86 25.62 27.35
C LEU A 29 6.68 24.71 26.97
N MET A 30 5.46 25.04 27.40
CA MET A 30 4.25 24.32 26.99
C MET A 30 3.96 24.48 25.49
N LEU A 31 4.12 25.69 24.96
CA LEU A 31 3.94 25.94 23.52
C LEU A 31 4.95 25.14 22.69
N LEU A 32 6.22 25.14 23.12
CA LEU A 32 7.28 24.39 22.46
C LEU A 32 7.04 22.88 22.53
N ALA A 33 6.60 22.36 23.69
CA ALA A 33 6.27 20.95 23.86
C ALA A 33 5.08 20.52 22.99
N LEU A 34 4.08 21.39 22.83
CA LEU A 34 2.90 21.12 22.01
C LEU A 34 3.25 21.09 20.52
N VAL A 35 4.03 22.06 20.03
CA VAL A 35 4.49 22.10 18.63
C VAL A 35 5.40 20.90 18.33
N ALA A 36 6.33 20.57 19.23
CA ALA A 36 7.20 19.41 19.08
C ALA A 36 6.42 18.08 19.11
N GLY A 37 5.42 17.96 19.99
CA GLY A 37 4.53 16.80 20.07
C GLY A 37 3.72 16.59 18.78
N LEU A 38 3.14 17.66 18.23
CA LEU A 38 2.42 17.63 16.95
C LEU A 38 3.35 17.22 15.80
N ALA A 39 4.55 17.79 15.71
CA ALA A 39 5.53 17.43 14.69
C ALA A 39 5.92 15.95 14.77
N SER A 40 6.14 15.41 15.98
CA SER A 40 6.46 13.99 16.19
C SER A 40 5.29 13.08 15.82
N LEU A 41 4.05 13.47 16.15
CA LEU A 41 2.85 12.72 15.78
C LEU A 41 2.67 12.67 14.26
N ILE A 42 2.87 13.81 13.57
CA ILE A 42 2.82 13.87 12.10
C ILE A 42 3.88 12.95 11.49
N LEU A 43 5.11 12.96 12.00
CA LEU A 43 6.16 12.07 11.52
C LEU A 43 5.83 10.59 11.77
N LEU A 44 5.26 10.25 12.93
CA LEU A 44 4.84 8.88 13.22
C LEU A 44 3.72 8.42 12.29
N LEU A 45 2.74 9.28 12.00
CA LEU A 45 1.66 8.98 11.07
C LEU A 45 2.18 8.82 9.63
N LEU A 46 3.09 9.71 9.18
CA LEU A 46 3.71 9.60 7.86
C LEU A 46 4.60 8.35 7.74
N VAL A 47 5.33 7.97 8.78
CA VAL A 47 6.14 6.75 8.79
C VAL A 47 5.27 5.49 8.86
N ALA A 48 4.16 5.50 9.59
CA ALA A 48 3.20 4.41 9.60
C ALA A 48 2.56 4.22 8.21
N PHE A 49 2.22 5.32 7.53
CA PHE A 49 1.70 5.30 6.17
C PHE A 49 2.74 4.82 5.16
N ARG A 50 4.00 5.26 5.30
CA ARG A 50 5.12 4.80 4.47
C ARG A 50 5.47 3.34 4.70
N ARG A 51 5.47 2.85 5.94
CA ARG A 51 5.76 1.44 6.28
C ARG A 51 4.78 0.46 5.68
N ARG A 52 3.51 0.84 5.49
CA ARG A 52 2.53 0.03 4.78
C ARG A 52 2.88 -0.09 3.30
N GLN A 53 3.39 0.97 2.69
CA GLN A 53 3.82 1.00 1.28
C GLN A 53 5.22 0.40 1.06
N ASP A 54 6.13 0.52 2.03
CA ASP A 54 7.52 0.07 1.97
C ASP A 54 7.70 -1.42 2.32
N ASN A 55 6.63 -2.17 2.57
CA ASN A 55 6.73 -3.61 2.84
C ASN A 55 6.98 -4.45 1.56
N TRP A 56 7.38 -3.78 0.48
CA TRP A 56 7.90 -4.41 -0.72
C TRP A 56 9.34 -4.85 -0.51
N PRO A 57 9.73 -6.08 -0.90
CA PRO A 57 11.13 -6.49 -0.89
C PRO A 57 11.91 -5.64 -1.91
N SER A 58 12.56 -4.59 -1.43
CA SER A 58 13.55 -3.84 -2.21
C SER A 58 14.65 -4.80 -2.61
N ASP A 59 14.72 -5.07 -3.91
CA ASP A 59 15.65 -6.03 -4.51
C ASP A 59 17.01 -5.36 -4.70
N ASP A 60 17.57 -4.96 -3.57
CA ASP A 60 18.86 -4.30 -3.44
C ASP A 60 19.89 -5.41 -3.10
N GLY A 61 19.92 -6.48 -3.89
CA GLY A 61 21.01 -7.46 -3.87
C GLY A 61 21.23 -8.28 -2.57
N ALA A 62 20.21 -8.59 -1.78
CA ALA A 62 20.33 -9.44 -0.58
C ALA A 62 19.97 -10.92 -0.86
N PRO A 63 20.61 -11.88 -0.16
CA PRO A 63 20.90 -13.22 -0.69
C PRO A 63 19.65 -14.07 -0.87
N ARG A 64 19.68 -14.95 -1.90
CA ARG A 64 18.70 -16.02 -2.12
C ARG A 64 18.55 -16.85 -0.85
N LEU A 65 17.56 -16.52 -0.03
CA LEU A 65 17.02 -17.44 0.95
C LEU A 65 16.24 -18.49 0.17
N GLN A 66 16.95 -19.55 -0.23
CA GLN A 66 16.36 -20.88 -0.39
C GLN A 66 15.82 -21.32 0.97
N ARG A 67 14.69 -20.73 1.39
CA ARG A 67 13.78 -21.47 2.27
C ARG A 67 13.14 -22.48 1.35
N ALA A 68 13.55 -23.74 1.51
CA ALA A 68 12.87 -24.88 0.93
C ALA A 68 11.40 -24.83 1.37
N ALA A 69 10.59 -24.14 0.56
CA ALA A 69 9.15 -24.17 0.70
C ALA A 69 8.73 -25.57 0.27
N THR A 70 8.19 -26.32 1.21
CA THR A 70 7.35 -27.49 0.91
C THR A 70 6.44 -27.11 -0.25
N PRO A 71 6.35 -27.93 -1.32
CA PRO A 71 5.59 -27.57 -2.49
C PRO A 71 4.12 -27.45 -2.10
N LYS A 72 3.66 -26.21 -1.88
CA LYS A 72 2.24 -25.91 -1.85
C LYS A 72 1.65 -26.43 -3.17
N PRO A 73 0.41 -26.94 -3.18
CA PRO A 73 -0.30 -27.24 -4.41
C PRO A 73 -0.09 -26.09 -5.38
N LYS A 74 0.15 -26.37 -6.67
CA LYS A 74 0.47 -25.37 -7.69
C LYS A 74 -0.74 -24.43 -7.83
N GLU A 75 -0.82 -23.43 -6.95
CA GLU A 75 -1.90 -22.45 -6.93
C GLU A 75 -1.85 -21.76 -8.29
N ARG A 76 -2.98 -21.82 -9.01
CA ARG A 76 -3.07 -21.25 -10.34
C ARG A 76 -3.26 -19.75 -10.19
N TYR A 77 -2.21 -19.07 -9.75
CA TYR A 77 -2.22 -17.63 -9.58
C TYR A 77 -2.43 -16.94 -10.92
N ILE A 78 -3.25 -15.89 -10.87
CA ILE A 78 -3.50 -15.01 -12.00
C ILE A 78 -3.49 -13.58 -11.48
N LEU A 79 -2.71 -12.72 -12.11
CA LEU A 79 -2.59 -11.32 -11.74
C LEU A 79 -3.40 -10.49 -12.73
N ILE A 80 -4.27 -9.64 -12.22
CA ILE A 80 -5.15 -8.80 -13.01
C ILE A 80 -4.61 -7.37 -12.94
N ASP A 81 -4.41 -6.76 -14.09
CA ASP A 81 -4.17 -5.33 -14.20
C ASP A 81 -5.50 -4.59 -14.02
N GLY A 82 -5.80 -4.23 -12.78
CA GLY A 82 -7.06 -3.59 -12.41
C GLY A 82 -7.21 -2.22 -13.06
N SER A 83 -6.13 -1.47 -13.25
CA SER A 83 -6.17 -0.14 -13.87
C SER A 83 -6.41 -0.19 -15.36
N ASN A 84 -6.11 -1.31 -16.03
CA ASN A 84 -6.52 -1.58 -17.40
C ASN A 84 -7.94 -2.15 -17.48
N VAL A 85 -8.23 -3.18 -16.68
CA VAL A 85 -9.50 -3.92 -16.72
C VAL A 85 -10.70 -3.05 -16.34
N MET A 86 -10.53 -2.09 -15.44
CA MET A 86 -11.61 -1.19 -15.03
C MET A 86 -12.19 -0.36 -16.18
N HIS A 87 -11.50 -0.24 -17.32
CA HIS A 87 -11.97 0.49 -18.50
C HIS A 87 -12.58 -0.40 -19.59
N TRP A 88 -12.58 -1.72 -19.44
CA TRP A 88 -13.04 -2.63 -20.49
C TRP A 88 -14.54 -2.53 -20.81
N LYS A 89 -15.32 -1.97 -19.90
CA LYS A 89 -16.76 -1.79 -20.06
C LYS A 89 -17.09 -0.32 -20.24
N ASP A 90 -17.68 0.02 -21.38
CA ASP A 90 -18.15 1.36 -21.74
C ASP A 90 -17.04 2.44 -21.73
N GLU A 91 -15.75 2.04 -21.76
CA GLU A 91 -14.56 2.92 -21.66
C GLU A 91 -14.50 3.77 -20.37
N LEU A 92 -15.42 3.54 -19.44
CA LEU A 92 -15.53 4.24 -18.18
C LEU A 92 -14.81 3.45 -17.09
N ALA A 93 -14.10 4.17 -16.23
CA ALA A 93 -13.48 3.65 -15.02
C ALA A 93 -14.53 3.03 -14.08
N GLN A 94 -14.66 1.70 -14.08
CA GLN A 94 -15.64 0.97 -13.27
C GLN A 94 -14.98 -0.16 -12.48
N LEU A 95 -15.07 -0.07 -11.14
CA LEU A 95 -14.57 -1.14 -10.27
C LEU A 95 -15.37 -2.45 -10.43
N ALA A 96 -16.66 -2.34 -10.75
CA ALA A 96 -17.53 -3.48 -11.00
C ALA A 96 -16.99 -4.41 -12.10
N THR A 97 -16.42 -3.85 -13.17
CA THR A 97 -15.81 -4.62 -14.27
C THR A 97 -14.65 -5.48 -13.77
N VAL A 98 -13.83 -4.95 -12.86
CA VAL A 98 -12.74 -5.72 -12.26
C VAL A 98 -13.29 -6.84 -11.37
N CYS A 99 -14.34 -6.56 -10.58
CA CYS A 99 -15.02 -7.58 -9.78
C CYS A 99 -15.60 -8.72 -10.63
N ASP A 100 -16.22 -8.39 -11.77
CA ASP A 100 -16.76 -9.38 -12.71
C ASP A 100 -15.64 -10.30 -13.24
N VAL A 101 -14.48 -9.74 -13.60
CA VAL A 101 -13.31 -10.51 -14.04
C VAL A 101 -12.76 -11.39 -12.91
N VAL A 102 -12.62 -10.85 -11.70
CA VAL A 102 -12.17 -11.61 -10.51
C VAL A 102 -13.11 -12.79 -10.25
N GLN A 103 -14.42 -12.57 -10.27
CA GLN A 103 -15.41 -13.63 -10.05
C GLN A 103 -15.32 -14.70 -11.15
N ALA A 104 -15.20 -14.27 -12.41
CA ALA A 104 -15.11 -15.18 -13.55
C ALA A 104 -13.81 -16.02 -13.54
N LEU A 105 -12.70 -15.50 -13.02
CA LEU A 105 -11.45 -16.24 -12.86
C LEU A 105 -11.49 -17.18 -11.65
N THR A 106 -12.07 -16.72 -10.55
CA THR A 106 -12.29 -17.54 -9.34
C THR A 106 -13.17 -18.75 -9.66
N ALA A 107 -14.26 -18.55 -10.42
CA ALA A 107 -15.15 -19.63 -10.86
C ALA A 107 -14.45 -20.67 -11.76
N ARG A 108 -13.39 -20.29 -12.47
CA ARG A 108 -12.54 -21.20 -13.26
C ARG A 108 -11.45 -21.88 -12.42
N GLY A 109 -11.42 -21.62 -11.10
CA GLY A 109 -10.50 -22.18 -10.13
C GLY A 109 -9.10 -21.56 -10.18
N PHE A 110 -9.01 -20.28 -10.56
CA PHE A 110 -7.80 -19.48 -10.40
C PHE A 110 -7.80 -18.77 -9.05
N SER A 111 -6.61 -18.38 -8.59
CA SER A 111 -6.42 -17.50 -7.44
C SER A 111 -6.07 -16.10 -7.95
N PRO A 112 -7.07 -15.22 -8.19
CA PRO A 112 -6.82 -13.88 -8.71
C PRO A 112 -6.25 -12.95 -7.65
N GLY A 113 -5.17 -12.25 -8.01
CA GLY A 113 -4.72 -11.02 -7.37
C GLY A 113 -4.94 -9.85 -8.31
N VAL A 114 -5.20 -8.66 -7.78
CA VAL A 114 -5.48 -7.45 -8.54
C VAL A 114 -4.43 -6.40 -8.20
N MET A 115 -3.83 -5.81 -9.24
CA MET A 115 -2.87 -4.72 -9.08
C MET A 115 -3.42 -3.46 -9.75
N PHE A 116 -3.34 -2.33 -9.07
CA PHE A 116 -3.75 -1.04 -9.56
C PHE A 116 -2.59 -0.04 -9.57
N ASP A 117 -2.63 0.90 -10.51
CA ASP A 117 -1.79 2.09 -10.51
C ASP A 117 -2.13 3.03 -9.33
N ALA A 118 -1.21 3.91 -8.97
CA ALA A 118 -1.38 4.87 -7.88
C ALA A 118 -2.53 5.88 -8.12
N ASN A 119 -3.04 5.97 -9.35
CA ASN A 119 -4.05 6.94 -9.78
C ASN A 119 -5.46 6.37 -9.79
N VAL A 120 -5.65 5.08 -9.54
CA VAL A 120 -6.95 4.38 -9.58
C VAL A 120 -8.04 5.10 -8.78
N GLY A 121 -7.73 5.59 -7.57
CA GLY A 121 -8.70 6.26 -6.73
C GLY A 121 -9.25 7.55 -7.38
N TYR A 122 -8.39 8.29 -8.06
CA TYR A 122 -8.79 9.52 -8.76
C TYR A 122 -9.66 9.20 -9.98
N LYS A 123 -9.36 8.10 -10.69
CA LYS A 123 -10.17 7.60 -11.80
C LYS A 123 -11.57 7.14 -11.36
N LEU A 124 -11.70 6.57 -10.15
CA LEU A 124 -12.97 6.03 -9.63
C LEU A 124 -13.82 7.04 -8.84
N GLY A 125 -13.21 8.04 -8.21
CA GLY A 125 -13.94 8.91 -7.28
C GLY A 125 -13.25 10.22 -6.94
N ASN A 126 -12.35 10.70 -7.81
CA ASN A 126 -11.65 11.98 -7.69
C ASN A 126 -10.89 12.20 -6.36
N ARG A 127 -10.45 11.11 -5.70
CA ARG A 127 -9.62 11.15 -4.49
C ARG A 127 -8.65 9.99 -4.45
N TYR A 128 -7.57 10.12 -3.70
CA TYR A 128 -6.69 8.99 -3.42
C TYR A 128 -7.44 7.87 -2.68
N GLN A 129 -7.16 6.61 -3.04
CA GLN A 129 -7.70 5.40 -2.43
C GLN A 129 -6.54 4.41 -2.29
N ASP A 130 -6.41 3.78 -1.12
CA ASP A 130 -5.40 2.77 -0.86
C ASP A 130 -5.90 1.36 -1.20
N ASP A 131 -5.00 0.39 -1.07
CA ASP A 131 -5.23 -1.04 -1.28
C ASP A 131 -6.35 -1.57 -0.39
N LEU A 132 -6.38 -1.19 0.88
CA LEU A 132 -7.42 -1.58 1.82
C LEU A 132 -8.81 -1.06 1.39
N GLU A 133 -8.93 0.22 1.03
CA GLU A 133 -10.20 0.80 0.60
C GLU A 133 -10.73 0.13 -0.67
N LEU A 134 -9.85 -0.16 -1.64
CA LEU A 134 -10.24 -0.87 -2.86
C LEU A 134 -10.61 -2.32 -2.58
N ALA A 135 -9.85 -3.03 -1.75
CA ALA A 135 -10.15 -4.41 -1.35
C ALA A 135 -11.54 -4.51 -0.72
N GLN A 136 -11.87 -3.60 0.21
CA GLN A 136 -13.19 -3.54 0.83
C GLN A 136 -14.31 -3.31 -0.18
N ARG A 137 -14.12 -2.39 -1.13
CA ARG A 137 -15.11 -2.13 -2.19
C ARG A 137 -15.29 -3.29 -3.15
N MET A 138 -14.23 -4.07 -3.38
CA MET A 138 -14.28 -5.28 -4.21
C MET A 138 -14.80 -6.50 -3.46
N GLY A 139 -14.93 -6.44 -2.13
CA GLY A 139 -15.25 -7.60 -1.30
C GLY A 139 -14.15 -8.65 -1.31
N LEU A 140 -12.90 -8.24 -1.54
CA LEU A 140 -11.73 -9.11 -1.57
C LEU A 140 -10.89 -8.91 -0.29
N PRO A 141 -10.15 -9.94 0.14
CA PRO A 141 -9.16 -9.76 1.20
C PRO A 141 -8.04 -8.82 0.71
N GLU A 142 -7.51 -8.03 1.64
CA GLU A 142 -6.46 -7.02 1.38
C GLU A 142 -5.22 -7.65 0.73
N ASP A 143 -4.88 -8.89 1.08
CA ASP A 143 -3.74 -9.62 0.51
C ASP A 143 -3.87 -9.97 -0.98
N ARG A 144 -5.06 -9.76 -1.58
CA ARG A 144 -5.32 -9.96 -3.02
C ARG A 144 -5.42 -8.68 -3.82
N VAL A 145 -5.30 -7.51 -3.19
CA VAL A 145 -5.37 -6.23 -3.88
C VAL A 145 -4.14 -5.40 -3.53
N LEU A 146 -3.44 -4.91 -4.54
CA LEU A 146 -2.26 -4.08 -4.37
C LEU A 146 -2.39 -2.79 -5.18
N VAL A 147 -2.14 -1.65 -4.55
CA VAL A 147 -1.98 -0.36 -5.22
C VAL A 147 -0.49 -0.03 -5.26
N VAL A 148 0.06 0.17 -6.45
CA VAL A 148 1.48 0.51 -6.63
C VAL A 148 1.75 1.89 -6.01
N PRO A 149 2.94 2.10 -5.38
CA PRO A 149 3.28 3.40 -4.82
C PRO A 149 3.21 4.54 -5.83
N LYS A 150 2.91 5.74 -5.35
CA LYS A 150 2.87 6.93 -6.19
C LYS A 150 4.28 7.25 -6.71
N GLY A 151 4.36 7.57 -8.00
CA GLY A 151 5.62 7.95 -8.65
C GLY A 151 6.38 6.78 -9.27
N THR A 152 5.86 5.56 -9.14
CA THR A 152 6.41 4.36 -9.80
C THR A 152 5.47 3.85 -10.89
N PRO A 153 6.00 3.43 -12.06
CA PRO A 153 5.17 2.81 -13.11
C PRO A 153 4.58 1.48 -12.61
N ALA A 154 3.33 1.18 -12.96
CA ALA A 154 2.68 -0.06 -12.51
C ALA A 154 3.15 -1.31 -13.30
N ASP A 155 3.43 -1.16 -14.59
CA ASP A 155 3.77 -2.28 -15.49
C ASP A 155 4.98 -3.10 -15.02
N PRO A 156 6.10 -2.49 -14.60
CA PRO A 156 7.25 -3.24 -14.09
C PRO A 156 6.92 -4.03 -12.83
N TYR A 157 6.06 -3.47 -11.97
CA TYR A 157 5.61 -4.15 -10.75
C TYR A 157 4.72 -5.35 -11.08
N LEU A 158 3.81 -5.18 -12.03
CA LEU A 158 2.92 -6.24 -12.50
C LEU A 158 3.71 -7.39 -13.10
N LEU A 159 4.64 -7.10 -14.02
CA LEU A 159 5.47 -8.11 -14.69
C LEU A 159 6.43 -8.81 -13.73
N LYS A 160 7.02 -8.08 -12.78
CA LYS A 160 7.87 -8.66 -11.74
C LYS A 160 7.08 -9.60 -10.84
N CYS A 161 5.93 -9.15 -10.31
CA CYS A 161 5.06 -9.96 -9.46
C CYS A 161 4.57 -11.23 -10.18
N ALA A 162 4.16 -11.10 -11.44
CA ALA A 162 3.75 -12.24 -12.26
C ALA A 162 4.88 -13.27 -12.45
N ARG A 163 6.12 -12.80 -12.66
CA ARG A 163 7.30 -13.66 -12.78
C ARG A 163 7.62 -14.38 -11.48
N ASP A 164 7.64 -13.65 -10.36
CA ASP A 164 7.98 -14.18 -9.04
C ASP A 164 6.97 -15.23 -8.57
N LEU A 165 5.69 -15.03 -8.87
CA LEU A 165 4.59 -15.96 -8.53
C LEU A 165 4.37 -17.07 -9.57
N GLY A 166 5.04 -17.00 -10.73
CA GLY A 166 4.72 -17.85 -11.88
C GLY A 166 3.27 -17.69 -12.35
N ALA A 167 2.68 -16.52 -12.13
CA ALA A 167 1.30 -16.20 -12.43
C ALA A 167 1.14 -15.74 -13.89
N ARG A 168 -0.05 -15.97 -14.45
CA ARG A 168 -0.45 -15.35 -15.73
C ARG A 168 -0.99 -13.95 -15.49
N VAL A 169 -0.85 -13.05 -16.47
CA VAL A 169 -1.36 -11.68 -16.39
C VAL A 169 -2.63 -11.55 -17.23
N VAL A 170 -3.62 -10.83 -16.71
CA VAL A 170 -4.84 -10.42 -17.41
C VAL A 170 -4.81 -8.90 -17.58
N THR A 171 -4.61 -8.47 -18.81
CA THR A 171 -4.59 -7.07 -19.24
C THR A 171 -4.79 -7.04 -20.76
N ASN A 172 -5.24 -5.90 -21.29
CA ASN A 172 -5.29 -5.64 -22.73
C ASN A 172 -4.08 -4.81 -23.20
N ASP A 173 -3.22 -4.37 -22.27
CA ASP A 173 -1.96 -3.70 -22.62
C ASP A 173 -0.96 -4.72 -23.21
N ARG A 174 -0.17 -4.25 -24.18
CA ARG A 174 0.89 -5.04 -24.82
C ARG A 174 2.26 -4.82 -24.18
N PHE A 175 2.39 -3.91 -23.21
CA PHE A 175 3.65 -3.60 -22.52
C PHE A 175 4.83 -3.39 -23.48
N ARG A 176 4.62 -2.64 -24.58
CA ARG A 176 5.59 -2.55 -25.69
C ARG A 176 6.96 -2.03 -25.26
N ASP A 177 7.00 -1.24 -24.19
CA ASP A 177 8.23 -0.64 -23.65
C ASP A 177 8.98 -1.58 -22.71
N TRP A 178 8.43 -2.75 -22.40
CA TRP A 178 8.94 -3.70 -21.39
C TRP A 178 9.12 -5.13 -21.92
N ALA A 179 9.01 -5.32 -23.24
CA ALA A 179 9.13 -6.60 -23.94
C ALA A 179 10.58 -6.94 -24.33
#